data_AF-A0A6B2IA35-F1
#
_entry.id   AF-A0A6B2IA35-F1
#
_cell.length_a   1.000
_cell.length_b   1.000
_cell.length_c   1.000
_cell.angle_alpha   90.00
_cell.angle_beta   90.00
_cell.angle_gamma   90.00
#
_symmetry.space_group_name_H-M   'P 1'
#
loop_
_entity.id
_entity.type
_entity.pdbx_description
1 polymer ?
#
loop_
_entity_poly.entity_id
_entity_poly.type
_entity_poly.pdbx_seq_one_letter_code
_entity_poly.pdbx_strand_id
1 'polypeptide(L)'
;MAALKEPVKIFIVQSLACFDTPQQVADAVKQRFGIEIDRRQCEAYDPTKTTGKNLSKKLVTLFHKTREDFKKNVYDIPLANKAYRLKELQKIYEDWKNNRLMKQGVIKQVREEMQGYDLML
;
A
#
# COMPACT_ATOMS: atom_id res chain seq x y z
N MET A 1 3.99 -8.64 27.67
CA MET A 1 3.43 -8.70 26.29
C MET A 1 3.83 -10.04 25.68
N ALA A 2 2.91 -10.75 25.04
CA ALA A 2 3.24 -12.02 24.40
C ALA A 2 4.27 -11.80 23.29
N ALA A 3 5.30 -12.65 23.22
CA ALA A 3 6.31 -12.58 22.19
C ALA A 3 5.67 -12.98 20.85
N LEU A 4 5.61 -12.05 19.89
CA LEU A 4 5.13 -12.35 18.54
C LEU A 4 6.05 -13.39 17.87
N LYS A 5 5.46 -14.31 17.11
CA LYS A 5 6.21 -15.24 16.26
C LYS A 5 6.94 -14.47 15.16
N GLU A 6 8.07 -15.00 14.71
CA GLU A 6 8.93 -14.36 13.69
C GLU A 6 8.17 -13.95 12.41
N PRO A 7 7.24 -14.74 11.83
CA PRO A 7 6.50 -14.33 10.64
C PRO A 7 5.65 -13.08 10.84
N VAL A 8 5.08 -12.91 12.04
CA VAL A 8 4.25 -11.74 12.37
C VAL A 8 5.14 -10.49 12.49
N LYS A 9 6.31 -10.63 13.12
CA LYS A 9 7.29 -9.53 13.21
C LYS A 9 7.77 -9.07 11.84
N ILE A 10 8.12 -10.02 10.97
CA ILE A 10 8.54 -9.76 9.58
C ILE A 10 7.44 -9.00 8.84
N PHE A 11 6.20 -9.47 8.94
CA PHE A 11 5.05 -8.82 8.31
C PHE A 11 4.87 -7.37 8.79
N ILE A 12 4.87 -7.13 10.10
CA ILE A 12 4.74 -5.78 10.67
C ILE A 12 5.84 -4.86 10.12
N VAL A 13 7.10 -5.31 10.16
CA VAL A 13 8.25 -4.52 9.69
C VAL A 13 8.12 -4.17 8.21
N GLN A 14 7.73 -5.13 7.36
CA GLN A 14 7.58 -4.91 5.93
C GLN A 14 6.41 -3.97 5.60
N SER A 15 5.26 -4.14 6.26
CA SER A 15 4.10 -3.25 6.08
C SER A 15 4.42 -1.81 6.47
N LEU A 16 5.06 -1.59 7.63
CA LEU A 16 5.51 -0.27 8.04
C LEU A 16 6.52 0.31 7.04
N ALA A 17 7.43 -0.52 6.52
CA ALA A 17 8.39 -0.16 5.47
C ALA A 17 7.73 0.19 4.13
N CYS A 18 6.48 -0.24 3.89
CA CYS A 18 5.65 0.14 2.73
C CYS A 18 4.71 1.32 3.02
N PHE A 19 4.94 2.08 4.11
CA PHE A 19 4.18 3.26 4.53
C PHE A 19 2.78 2.99 5.11
N ASP A 20 2.45 1.74 5.44
CA ASP A 20 1.25 1.48 6.23
C ASP A 20 1.36 2.16 7.61
N THR A 21 0.26 2.74 8.08
CA THR A 21 0.20 3.31 9.43
C THR A 21 0.16 2.19 10.48
N PRO A 22 0.63 2.44 11.72
CA PRO A 22 0.59 1.42 12.78
C PRO A 22 -0.81 0.83 13.05
N GLN A 23 -1.87 1.62 12.85
CA GLN A 23 -3.25 1.16 12.95
C GLN A 23 -3.60 0.19 11.82
N GLN A 24 -3.32 0.55 10.56
CA GLN A 24 -3.54 -0.33 9.40
C GLN A 24 -2.79 -1.67 9.56
N VAL A 25 -1.56 -1.62 10.07
CA VAL A 25 -0.77 -2.83 10.32
C VAL A 25 -1.40 -3.70 11.41
N ALA A 26 -1.89 -3.11 12.50
CA ALA A 26 -2.58 -3.85 13.56
C ALA A 26 -3.84 -4.56 13.02
N ASP A 27 -4.64 -3.84 12.23
CA ASP A 27 -5.85 -4.39 11.60
C ASP A 27 -5.50 -5.52 10.61
N ALA A 28 -4.45 -5.33 9.80
CA ALA A 28 -3.97 -6.35 8.87
C ALA A 28 -3.42 -7.60 9.58
N VAL A 29 -2.73 -7.43 10.72
CA VAL A 29 -2.27 -8.57 11.53
C VAL A 29 -3.44 -9.35 12.10
N LYS A 30 -4.48 -8.67 12.60
CA LYS A 30 -5.71 -9.32 13.06
C LYS A 30 -6.37 -10.11 11.94
N GLN A 31 -6.52 -9.53 10.75
CA GLN A 31 -7.13 -10.20 9.59
C GLN A 31 -6.31 -11.40 9.10
N ARG A 32 -4.99 -11.27 9.01
CA ARG A 32 -4.13 -12.29 8.39
C ARG A 32 -3.71 -13.41 9.34
N PHE A 33 -3.49 -13.08 10.60
CA PHE A 33 -2.95 -14.01 11.60
C PHE A 33 -3.92 -14.32 12.74
N GLY A 34 -5.08 -13.64 12.81
CA GLY A 34 -6.03 -13.81 13.91
C GLY A 34 -5.52 -13.29 15.25
N ILE A 35 -4.49 -12.42 15.23
CA ILE A 35 -3.84 -11.91 16.45
C ILE A 35 -4.20 -10.44 16.62
N GLU A 36 -4.79 -10.10 17.76
CA GLU A 36 -4.99 -8.70 18.13
C GLU A 36 -3.71 -8.13 18.75
N ILE A 37 -3.23 -7.02 18.19
CA ILE A 37 -2.08 -6.27 18.70
C ILE A 37 -2.43 -4.79 18.79
N ASP A 38 -1.85 -4.08 19.76
CA ASP A 38 -2.04 -2.64 19.89
C ASP A 38 -1.19 -1.88 18.87
N ARG A 39 -1.69 -0.74 18.37
CA ARG A 39 -0.96 0.09 17.41
C ARG A 39 0.40 0.57 17.94
N ARG A 40 0.55 0.80 19.26
CA ARG A 40 1.84 1.18 19.86
C ARG A 40 2.84 0.03 19.82
N GLN A 41 2.35 -1.21 19.87
CA GLN A 41 3.19 -2.39 19.67
C GLN A 41 3.74 -2.44 18.24
N CYS A 42 2.93 -2.09 17.24
CA CYS A 42 3.40 -1.94 15.86
C CYS A 42 4.47 -0.85 15.73
N GLU A 43 4.30 0.30 16.38
CA GLU A 43 5.29 1.41 16.34
C GLU A 43 6.69 0.98 16.81
N ALA A 44 6.78 0.03 17.74
CA ALA A 44 8.06 -0.51 18.21
C ALA A 44 8.84 -1.32 17.14
N TYR A 45 8.21 -1.66 16.02
CA TYR A 45 8.84 -2.32 14.87
C TYR A 45 9.26 -1.35 13.77
N ASP A 46 9.09 -0.04 13.96
CA ASP A 46 9.57 1.00 13.04
C ASP A 46 10.89 1.61 13.58
N PRO A 47 12.06 1.32 12.96
CA PRO A 47 13.34 1.83 13.42
C PRO A 47 13.50 3.36 13.23
N THR A 48 12.60 4.02 12.49
CA THR A 48 12.60 5.48 12.34
C THR A 48 11.94 6.19 13.53
N LYS A 49 11.26 5.44 14.42
CA LYS A 49 10.60 5.97 15.62
C LYS A 49 11.45 5.74 16.86
N THR A 50 11.26 6.62 17.85
CA THR A 50 11.92 6.49 19.16
C THR A 50 11.61 5.15 19.84
N THR A 51 10.38 4.64 19.68
CA THR A 51 9.92 3.37 20.22
C THR A 51 10.59 2.15 19.57
N GLY A 52 11.11 2.28 18.33
CA GLY A 52 11.81 1.23 17.61
C GLY A 52 13.33 1.23 17.75
N LYS A 53 13.91 2.06 18.62
CA LYS A 53 15.38 2.14 18.82
C LYS A 53 16.04 0.83 19.23
N ASN A 54 15.30 -0.03 19.93
CA ASN A 54 15.80 -1.34 20.41
C ASN A 54 15.49 -2.50 19.46
N LEU A 55 15.07 -2.21 18.22
CA LEU A 55 14.78 -3.23 17.22
C LEU A 55 16.05 -3.99 16.84
N SER A 56 15.95 -5.31 16.69
CA SER A 56 17.10 -6.15 16.32
C SER A 56 17.71 -5.72 14.98
N LYS A 57 19.04 -5.82 14.84
CA LYS A 57 19.76 -5.48 13.59
C LYS A 57 19.14 -6.13 12.36
N LYS A 58 18.73 -7.40 12.45
CA LYS A 58 18.07 -8.15 11.36
C LYS A 58 16.81 -7.45 10.85
N LEU A 59 15.94 -7.02 11.77
CA LEU A 59 14.67 -6.36 11.43
C LEU A 59 14.89 -4.92 10.96
N VAL A 60 15.88 -4.21 11.50
CA VAL A 60 16.29 -2.88 11.00
C VAL A 60 16.76 -2.99 9.54
N THR A 61 17.64 -3.95 9.23
CA THR A 61 18.11 -4.19 7.86
C THR A 61 16.94 -4.55 6.92
N LEU A 62 16.02 -5.41 7.36
CA LEU A 62 14.83 -5.77 6.59
C LEU A 62 13.95 -4.55 6.29
N PHE A 63 13.73 -3.67 7.28
CA PHE A 63 12.94 -2.46 7.11
C PHE A 63 13.52 -1.56 6.04
N HIS A 64 14.81 -1.23 6.15
CA HIS A 64 15.46 -0.31 5.20
C HIS A 64 15.53 -0.88 3.80
N LYS A 65 15.85 -2.19 3.66
CA LYS A 65 15.82 -2.87 2.37
C LYS A 65 14.43 -2.83 1.73
N THR A 66 13.39 -3.21 2.49
CA THR A 66 12.01 -3.22 1.98
C THR A 66 11.55 -1.81 1.59
N ARG A 67 11.91 -0.78 2.38
CA ARG A 67 11.61 0.62 2.07
C ARG A 67 12.28 1.08 0.79
N GLU A 68 13.54 0.71 0.60
CA GLU A 68 14.31 1.05 -0.60
C GLU A 68 13.73 0.37 -1.84
N ASP A 69 13.44 -0.93 -1.74
CA ASP A 69 12.82 -1.71 -2.80
C ASP A 69 11.44 -1.11 -3.18
N PHE A 70 10.61 -0.78 -2.18
CA PHE A 70 9.31 -0.12 -2.41
C PHE A 70 9.45 1.22 -3.14
N LYS A 71 10.46 2.03 -2.79
CA LYS A 71 10.71 3.31 -3.45
C LYS A 71 11.25 3.16 -4.87
N LYS A 72 12.05 2.12 -5.14
CA LYS A 72 12.64 1.87 -6.46
C LYS A 72 11.64 1.24 -7.42
N ASN A 73 10.77 0.37 -6.93
CA ASN A 73 9.84 -0.42 -7.74
C ASN A 73 8.51 0.30 -8.00
N VAL A 74 8.57 1.58 -8.39
CA VAL A 74 7.36 2.35 -8.77
C VAL A 74 6.65 1.70 -9.96
N TYR A 75 7.40 1.04 -10.84
CA TYR A 75 6.88 0.37 -12.03
C TYR A 75 6.05 -0.89 -11.73
N ASP A 76 6.21 -1.50 -10.56
CA ASP A 76 5.41 -2.67 -10.15
C ASP A 76 4.03 -2.27 -9.63
N ILE A 77 3.80 -0.98 -9.34
CA ILE A 77 2.48 -0.49 -8.94
C ILE A 77 1.55 -0.62 -10.16
N PRO A 78 0.43 -1.35 -10.07
CA PRO A 78 -0.46 -1.51 -11.22
C PRO A 78 -0.95 -0.18 -11.78
N LEU A 79 -1.19 0.82 -10.93
CA LEU A 79 -1.55 2.18 -11.34
C LEU A 79 -0.42 2.93 -12.07
N ALA A 80 0.84 2.49 -12.05
CA ALA A 80 1.87 3.05 -12.92
C ALA A 80 1.67 2.63 -14.39
N ASN A 81 0.99 1.51 -14.64
CA ASN A 81 0.69 1.01 -15.97
C ASN A 81 -0.60 1.66 -16.54
N LYS A 82 -0.48 2.29 -17.72
CA LYS A 82 -1.61 2.95 -18.40
C LYS A 82 -2.78 2.00 -18.72
N ALA A 83 -2.50 0.80 -19.23
CA ALA A 83 -3.54 -0.16 -19.58
C ALA A 83 -4.33 -0.62 -18.34
N TYR A 84 -3.64 -0.80 -17.22
CA TYR A 84 -4.29 -1.12 -15.94
C TYR A 84 -5.16 0.05 -15.45
N ARG A 85 -4.66 1.30 -15.48
CA ARG A 85 -5.47 2.48 -15.11
C ARG A 85 -6.75 2.59 -15.95
N LEU A 86 -6.65 2.42 -17.27
CA LEU A 86 -7.81 2.44 -18.16
C LEU A 86 -8.82 1.32 -17.84
N LYS A 87 -8.33 0.11 -17.54
CA LYS A 87 -9.18 -1.01 -17.12
C LYS A 87 -9.92 -0.72 -15.81
N GLU A 88 -9.25 -0.12 -14.83
CA GLU A 88 -9.90 0.26 -13.57
C GLU A 88 -10.90 1.41 -13.76
N LEU A 89 -10.57 2.41 -14.58
CA LEU A 89 -11.52 3.48 -14.94
C LEU A 89 -12.78 2.94 -15.62
N GLN A 90 -12.64 1.94 -16.51
CA GLN A 90 -13.80 1.27 -17.13
C GLN A 90 -14.69 0.60 -16.08
N LYS A 91 -14.13 -0.15 -15.13
CA LYS A 91 -14.91 -0.76 -14.04
C LYS A 91 -15.64 0.28 -13.21
N ILE A 92 -14.95 1.35 -12.83
CA ILE A 92 -15.56 2.47 -12.08
C ILE A 92 -16.74 3.04 -12.87
N TYR A 93 -16.59 3.26 -14.18
CA TYR A 93 -17.68 3.75 -15.03
C TYR A 93 -18.91 2.82 -15.00
N GLU A 94 -18.69 1.51 -15.08
CA GLU A 94 -19.74 0.48 -15.05
C GLU A 94 -20.46 0.40 -13.69
N ASP A 95 -19.70 0.51 -12.59
CA ASP A 95 -20.22 0.46 -11.23
C ASP A 95 -21.16 1.65 -10.91
N TRP A 96 -20.87 2.83 -11.47
CA TRP A 96 -21.64 4.06 -11.23
C TRP A 96 -22.94 4.14 -12.07
N LYS A 97 -23.84 3.15 -11.96
CA LYS A 97 -25.20 3.06 -12.57
C LYS A 97 -25.72 4.33 -13.29
N ASN A 98 -26.64 5.08 -12.67
CA ASN A 98 -27.30 6.26 -13.25
C ASN A 98 -26.68 7.58 -12.77
N ASN A 99 -25.54 7.54 -12.07
CA ASN A 99 -24.89 8.74 -11.56
C ASN A 99 -24.11 9.43 -12.69
N ARG A 100 -24.83 10.27 -13.45
CA ARG A 100 -24.31 10.97 -14.64
C ARG A 100 -23.10 11.84 -14.31
N LEU A 101 -23.05 12.47 -13.14
CA LEU A 101 -21.94 13.34 -12.74
C LEU A 101 -20.65 12.53 -12.51
N MET A 102 -20.74 11.41 -11.79
CA MET A 102 -19.59 10.53 -11.56
C MET A 102 -19.09 9.92 -12.87
N LYS A 103 -20.01 9.47 -13.74
CA LYS A 103 -19.67 8.95 -15.07
C LYS A 103 -18.94 9.99 -15.94
N GLN A 104 -19.37 11.26 -15.91
CA GLN A 104 -18.68 12.34 -16.63
C GLN A 104 -17.25 12.56 -16.09
N GLY A 105 -17.06 12.48 -14.78
CA GLY A 105 -15.73 12.55 -14.16
C GLY A 105 -14.79 11.44 -14.65
N VAL A 106 -15.28 10.20 -14.70
CA VAL A 106 -14.50 9.05 -15.20
C VAL A 106 -14.16 9.21 -16.69
N ILE A 107 -15.11 9.64 -17.52
CA ILE A 107 -14.88 9.91 -18.95
C ILE A 107 -13.77 10.97 -19.12
N LYS A 108 -13.76 12.02 -18.29
CA LYS A 108 -12.72 13.06 -18.33
C LYS A 108 -11.34 12.47 -17.99
N GLN A 109 -11.25 11.64 -16.95
CA GLN A 109 -9.98 10.99 -16.58
C GLN A 109 -9.49 10.02 -17.66
N VAL A 110 -10.38 9.26 -18.29
CA VAL A 110 -10.03 8.40 -19.45
C VAL A 110 -9.47 9.25 -20.59
N ARG A 111 -10.09 10.40 -20.89
CA ARG A 111 -9.57 11.32 -21.92
C ARG A 111 -8.18 11.83 -21.56
N GLU A 112 -7.95 12.24 -20.31
CA GLU A 112 -6.63 12.69 -19.84
C GLU A 112 -5.56 11.60 -20.00
N GLU A 113 -5.87 10.34 -19.65
CA GLU A 113 -4.98 9.19 -19.85
C GLU A 113 -4.69 8.91 -21.34
N MET A 114 -5.63 9.25 -22.23
CA MET A 114 -5.52 9.06 -23.68
C MET A 114 -4.84 10.23 -24.41
N GLN A 115 -4.58 11.37 -23.75
CA GLN A 115 -3.87 12.49 -24.35
C GLN A 115 -2.51 12.03 -24.91
N GLY A 116 -2.27 12.31 -26.20
CA GLY A 116 -1.10 11.85 -26.97
C GLY A 116 -1.33 10.61 -27.83
N TYR A 117 -2.43 9.86 -27.66
CA TYR A 117 -2.86 8.77 -28.55
C TYR A 117 -3.90 9.21 -29.59
N ASP A 118 -4.62 10.30 -29.31
CA ASP A 118 -5.60 10.93 -30.23
C ASP A 118 -4.98 11.48 -31.53
N LEU A 119 -3.65 11.47 -31.65
CA LEU A 119 -2.92 11.88 -32.86
C LEU A 119 -2.62 10.70 -33.83
N MET A 120 -3.03 9.48 -33.49
CA MET A 120 -2.77 8.27 -34.30
C MET A 120 -4.04 7.60 -34.86
N LEU A 121 -5.20 8.23 -34.72
CA LEU A 121 -6.46 7.85 -35.35
C LEU A 121 -6.94 8.99 -36.27
#